data_AF-A4RZ23-F1
#
_entry.id   AF-A4RZ23-F1
#
_cell.length_a   1.000
_cell.length_b   1.000
_cell.length_c   1.000
_cell.angle_alpha   90.00
_cell.angle_beta   90.00
_cell.angle_gamma   90.00
#
_symmetry.space_group_name_H-M   'P 1'
#
loop_
_entity.id
_entity.type
_entity.pdbx_description
1 polymer ?
#
loop_
_entity_poly.entity_id
_entity_poly.type
_entity_poly.pdbx_seq_one_letter_code
_entity_poly.pdbx_strand_id
1 'polypeptide(L)'
;MFYSQYILAKRGPLGTIWIAAHLDRKLRKNQIAETDIVSSVKSIINPDAPLALRLSGQLMLGVVRIYSRKVNYLFQDCSEALVKIKQVFRPGTVDLPADAATAPNATITLPDNYDDLEFFFDPGMANGATGRASVSRENITLAD
;
A
#
# COMPACT_ATOMS: atom_id res chain seq x y z
N MET A 1 -21.62 10.75 41.66
CA MET A 1 -21.65 10.27 40.26
C MET A 1 -20.45 9.37 40.04
N PHE A 2 -20.66 8.10 39.71
CA PHE A 2 -19.58 7.15 39.41
C PHE A 2 -18.96 7.49 38.05
N TYR A 3 -17.87 8.25 38.07
CA TYR A 3 -17.13 8.63 36.87
C TYR A 3 -15.63 8.54 37.15
N SER A 4 -14.99 7.49 36.65
CA SER A 4 -13.54 7.45 36.64
C SER A 4 -13.04 8.38 35.53
N GLN A 5 -12.56 9.56 35.92
CA GLN A 5 -11.90 10.52 35.02
C GLN A 5 -10.70 9.91 34.29
N TYR A 6 -10.13 8.84 34.85
CA TYR A 6 -8.98 8.13 34.27
C TYR A 6 -9.36 7.32 33.03
N ILE A 7 -10.49 6.61 33.08
CA ILE A 7 -10.96 5.74 31.98
C ILE A 7 -11.40 6.57 30.77
N LEU A 8 -12.00 7.73 31.04
CA LEU A 8 -12.55 8.63 30.03
C LEU A 8 -11.68 9.85 29.71
N ALA A 9 -10.48 9.92 30.28
CA ALA A 9 -9.51 10.94 29.92
C ALA A 9 -9.27 10.91 28.40
N LYS A 10 -8.91 12.04 27.82
CA LYS A 10 -8.65 12.19 26.37
C LYS A 10 -7.56 11.22 25.82
N ARG A 11 -6.76 10.64 26.71
CA ARG A 11 -5.73 9.60 26.45
C ARG A 11 -6.06 8.23 27.07
N GLY A 12 -7.21 8.07 27.71
CA GLY A 12 -7.66 6.78 28.23
C GLY A 12 -8.10 5.85 27.10
N PRO A 13 -8.11 4.52 27.34
CA PRO A 13 -8.48 3.51 26.33
C PRO A 13 -9.90 3.71 25.79
N LEU A 14 -10.81 4.26 26.61
CA LEU A 14 -12.20 4.56 26.24
C LEU A 14 -12.42 6.05 25.88
N GLY A 15 -11.38 6.88 25.96
CA GLY A 15 -11.47 8.31 25.69
C GLY A 15 -11.75 8.64 24.22
N THR A 16 -11.11 7.93 23.29
CA THR A 16 -11.35 8.08 21.85
C THR A 16 -12.78 7.69 21.48
N ILE A 17 -13.31 6.63 22.08
CA ILE A 17 -14.68 6.15 21.88
C ILE A 17 -15.70 7.11 22.46
N TRP A 18 -15.42 7.66 23.65
CA TRP A 18 -16.26 8.68 24.24
C TRP A 18 -16.34 9.94 23.38
N ILE A 19 -15.21 10.37 22.82
CA ILE A 19 -15.14 11.48 21.87
C ILE A 19 -15.89 11.12 20.58
N ALA A 20 -15.81 9.89 20.06
CA ALA A 20 -16.59 9.48 18.89
C ALA A 20 -18.10 9.48 19.16
N ALA A 21 -18.52 9.13 20.38
CA ALA A 21 -19.92 9.16 20.78
C ALA A 21 -20.49 10.59 20.81
N HIS A 22 -19.76 11.55 21.40
CA HIS A 22 -20.28 12.89 21.69
C HIS A 22 -19.76 13.99 20.76
N LEU A 23 -18.53 13.86 20.26
CA LEU A 23 -17.76 14.88 19.52
C LEU A 23 -17.27 14.30 18.17
N ASP A 24 -18.21 13.76 17.39
CA ASP A 24 -17.93 12.94 16.20
C ASP A 24 -17.04 13.65 15.15
N ARG A 25 -17.08 14.98 15.06
CA ARG A 25 -16.25 15.76 14.11
C ARG A 25 -14.83 16.09 14.58
N LYS A 26 -14.46 15.78 15.83
CA LYS A 26 -13.14 16.14 16.40
C LYS A 26 -12.09 15.03 16.33
N LEU A 27 -12.43 13.84 15.83
CA LEU A 27 -11.53 12.69 15.82
C LEU A 27 -10.74 12.62 14.50
N ARG A 28 -9.41 12.48 14.60
CA ARG A 28 -8.52 12.37 13.43
C ARG A 28 -8.57 10.96 12.83
N LYS A 29 -8.36 10.81 11.50
CA LYS A 29 -8.34 9.50 10.80
C LYS A 29 -7.39 8.50 11.48
N ASN A 30 -6.19 8.94 11.86
CA ASN A 30 -5.19 8.08 12.52
C ASN A 30 -5.68 7.51 13.85
N GLN A 31 -6.31 8.35 14.69
CA GLN A 31 -6.85 7.89 15.97
C GLN A 31 -7.96 6.86 15.78
N ILE A 32 -8.82 7.04 14.76
CA ILE A 32 -9.85 6.07 14.41
C ILE A 32 -9.18 4.75 14.01
N ALA A 33 -8.19 4.80 13.12
CA ALA A 33 -7.49 3.63 12.61
C ALA A 33 -6.79 2.81 13.72
N GLU A 34 -6.06 3.49 14.60
CA GLU A 34 -5.31 2.91 15.73
C GLU A 34 -6.21 2.34 16.83
N THR A 35 -7.45 2.82 16.98
CA THR A 35 -8.34 2.36 18.06
C THR A 35 -8.77 0.92 17.82
N ASP A 36 -8.45 0.01 18.73
CA ASP A 36 -8.95 -1.36 18.68
C ASP A 36 -10.38 -1.45 19.22
N ILE A 37 -11.29 -1.91 18.37
CA ILE A 37 -12.71 -2.06 18.65
C ILE A 37 -12.97 -3.24 19.58
N VAL A 38 -12.23 -4.34 19.43
CA VAL A 38 -12.50 -5.60 20.14
C VAL A 38 -12.12 -5.47 21.61
N SER A 39 -10.92 -4.95 21.90
CA SER A 39 -10.52 -4.65 23.28
C SER A 39 -11.47 -3.67 23.95
N SER A 40 -11.90 -2.63 23.23
CA SER A 40 -12.82 -1.63 23.74
C SER A 40 -14.18 -2.18 24.13
N VAL A 41 -14.75 -3.07 23.31
CA VAL A 41 -16.01 -3.75 23.65
C VAL A 41 -15.82 -4.65 24.88
N LYS A 42 -14.71 -5.38 24.98
CA LYS A 42 -14.39 -6.20 26.16
C LYS A 42 -14.32 -5.36 27.44
N SER A 43 -13.68 -4.19 27.39
CA SER A 43 -13.62 -3.24 28.51
C SER A 43 -14.97 -2.65 28.89
N ILE A 44 -15.93 -2.56 27.96
CA ILE A 44 -17.30 -2.10 28.26
C ILE A 44 -18.12 -3.21 28.91
N ILE A 45 -17.96 -4.46 28.47
CA ILE A 45 -18.68 -5.63 29.01
C ILE A 45 -18.17 -5.99 30.41
N ASN A 46 -16.85 -6.00 30.59
CA ASN A 46 -16.19 -6.30 31.86
C ASN A 46 -15.37 -5.09 32.31
N PRO A 47 -16.00 -4.08 32.93
CA PRO A 47 -15.30 -2.87 33.32
C PRO A 47 -14.50 -3.07 34.62
N ASP A 48 -13.24 -2.63 34.63
CA ASP A 48 -12.36 -2.66 35.82
C ASP A 48 -12.85 -1.75 36.96
N ALA A 49 -13.71 -0.78 36.66
CA ALA A 49 -14.34 0.11 37.62
C ALA A 49 -15.85 0.21 37.35
N PRO A 50 -16.68 0.40 38.40
CA PRO A 50 -18.13 0.49 38.25
C PRO A 50 -18.53 1.58 37.24
N LEU A 51 -19.09 1.12 36.13
CA LEU A 51 -19.58 1.96 35.03
C LEU A 51 -21.10 2.03 35.09
N ALA A 52 -21.66 3.25 35.04
CA ALA A 52 -23.11 3.42 34.96
C ALA A 52 -23.64 2.90 33.62
N LEU A 53 -24.80 2.23 33.64
CA LEU A 53 -25.45 1.67 32.44
C LEU A 53 -25.72 2.73 31.35
N ARG A 54 -26.04 3.96 31.75
CA ARG A 54 -26.21 5.08 30.80
C ARG A 54 -24.92 5.36 30.03
N LEU A 55 -23.75 5.19 30.65
CA LEU A 55 -22.45 5.42 30.00
C LEU A 55 -22.05 4.28 29.09
N SER A 56 -22.33 3.03 29.46
CA SER A 56 -22.08 1.90 28.57
C SER A 56 -22.87 2.00 27.26
N GLY A 57 -24.14 2.46 27.33
CA GLY A 57 -24.94 2.73 26.12
C GLY A 57 -24.31 3.79 25.19
N GLN A 58 -23.83 4.91 25.76
CA GLN A 58 -23.17 5.95 24.97
C GLN A 58 -21.84 5.48 24.39
N LEU A 59 -21.06 4.70 25.16
CA LEU A 59 -19.80 4.12 24.68
C LEU A 59 -20.05 3.14 23.53
N MET A 60 -21.05 2.28 23.63
CA MET A 60 -21.43 1.36 22.53
C MET A 60 -21.82 2.12 21.26
N LEU A 61 -22.55 3.23 21.36
CA LEU A 61 -22.84 4.09 20.22
C LEU A 61 -21.54 4.64 19.58
N GLY A 62 -20.59 5.09 20.40
CA GLY A 62 -19.27 5.53 19.94
C GLY A 62 -18.51 4.44 19.19
N VAL A 63 -18.53 3.21 19.71
CA VAL A 63 -17.90 2.05 19.06
C VAL A 63 -18.50 1.79 17.67
N VAL A 64 -19.82 1.75 17.56
CA VAL A 64 -20.51 1.52 16.27
C VAL A 64 -20.18 2.61 15.26
N ARG A 65 -20.10 3.87 15.70
CA ARG A 65 -19.69 4.99 14.83
C ARG A 65 -18.25 4.86 14.33
N ILE A 66 -17.32 4.47 15.20
CA ILE A 66 -15.92 4.20 14.81
C ILE A 66 -15.87 3.08 13.79
N TYR A 67 -16.59 1.99 14.01
CA TYR A 67 -16.66 0.86 13.08
C TYR A 67 -17.15 1.32 11.70
N SER A 68 -18.27 2.05 11.64
CA SER A 68 -18.79 2.59 10.38
C SER A 68 -17.76 3.46 9.65
N ARG A 69 -17.02 4.32 10.36
CA ARG A 69 -15.95 5.13 9.74
C ARG A 69 -14.81 4.28 9.21
N LYS A 70 -14.36 3.25 9.95
CA LYS A 70 -13.31 2.35 9.46
C LYS A 70 -13.71 1.65 8.16
N VAL A 71 -14.96 1.17 8.08
CA VAL A 71 -15.47 0.53 6.86
C VAL A 71 -15.55 1.53 5.70
N ASN A 72 -16.00 2.76 5.96
CA ASN A 72 -16.02 3.81 4.93
C ASN A 72 -14.60 4.19 4.45
N TYR A 73 -13.62 4.25 5.36
CA TYR A 73 -12.23 4.48 4.97
C TYR A 73 -11.69 3.34 4.12
N LEU A 74 -11.96 2.09 4.51
CA LEU A 74 -11.56 0.93 3.71
C LEU A 74 -12.21 0.94 2.32
N PHE A 75 -13.50 1.25 2.24
CA PHE A 75 -14.20 1.37 0.96
C PHE A 75 -13.58 2.45 0.07
N GLN A 76 -13.28 3.61 0.64
CA GLN A 76 -12.64 4.71 -0.09
C GLN A 76 -11.25 4.32 -0.60
N ASP A 77 -10.42 3.71 0.27
CA ASP A 77 -9.06 3.31 -0.07
C ASP A 77 -9.08 2.22 -1.17
N CYS A 78 -10.01 1.26 -1.12
CA CYS A 78 -10.22 0.26 -2.17
C CYS A 78 -10.72 0.87 -3.50
N SER A 79 -11.65 1.83 -3.42
CA SER A 79 -12.17 2.53 -4.60
C SER A 79 -11.06 3.32 -5.31
N GLU A 80 -10.23 4.02 -4.54
CA GLU A 80 -9.07 4.74 -5.07
C GLU A 80 -8.04 3.79 -5.70
N ALA A 81 -7.73 2.67 -5.03
CA ALA A 81 -6.81 1.67 -5.56
C ALA A 81 -7.32 1.09 -6.90
N LEU A 82 -8.61 0.76 -6.99
CA LEU A 82 -9.23 0.27 -8.22
C LEU A 82 -9.12 1.29 -9.36
N VAL A 83 -9.42 2.56 -9.08
CA VAL A 83 -9.30 3.64 -10.08
C VAL A 83 -7.87 3.79 -10.56
N LYS A 84 -6.88 3.81 -9.66
CA LYS A 84 -5.46 3.90 -10.02
C LYS A 84 -5.01 2.72 -10.86
N ILE A 85 -5.41 1.50 -10.50
CA ILE A 85 -5.12 0.29 -11.29
C ILE A 85 -5.72 0.44 -12.70
N LYS A 86 -6.99 0.83 -12.82
CA LYS A 86 -7.62 1.07 -14.13
C LYS A 86 -6.95 2.16 -14.96
N GLN A 87 -6.38 3.18 -14.31
CA GLN A 87 -5.63 4.24 -14.99
C GLN A 87 -4.28 3.73 -15.52
N VAL A 88 -3.55 2.91 -14.77
CA VAL A 88 -2.26 2.34 -15.20
C VAL A 88 -2.41 1.41 -16.39
N PHE A 89 -3.53 0.67 -16.48
CA PHE A 89 -3.80 -0.26 -17.57
C PHE A 89 -4.61 0.35 -18.73
N ARG A 90 -4.77 1.68 -18.79
CA ARG A 90 -5.40 2.31 -19.96
C ARG A 90 -4.46 2.26 -21.17
N PRO A 91 -4.84 1.60 -22.27
CA PRO A 91 -4.04 1.64 -23.49
C PRO A 91 -4.01 3.09 -24.02
N GLY A 92 -2.80 3.65 -24.18
CA GLY A 92 -2.57 5.00 -24.71
C GLY A 92 -2.02 6.05 -23.72
N THR A 93 -1.81 5.71 -22.44
CA THR A 93 -1.11 6.59 -21.47
C THR A 93 0.39 6.34 -21.34
N VAL A 94 0.91 5.45 -22.19
CA VAL A 94 2.33 5.31 -22.46
C VAL A 94 2.53 5.91 -23.85
N ASP A 95 3.60 6.68 -24.08
CA ASP A 95 3.98 7.23 -25.40
C ASP A 95 4.42 6.10 -26.36
N LEU A 96 3.55 5.11 -26.58
CA LEU A 96 3.69 4.10 -27.60
C LEU A 96 2.46 4.20 -28.51
N PRO A 97 2.66 4.39 -29.83
CA PRO A 97 1.56 4.37 -30.77
C PRO A 97 0.82 3.04 -30.67
N ALA A 98 -0.50 3.06 -30.91
CA ALA A 98 -1.46 1.99 -30.61
C ALA A 98 -1.15 0.60 -31.20
N ASP A 99 -0.11 0.48 -32.04
CA ASP A 99 0.28 -0.73 -32.77
C ASP A 99 1.73 -1.18 -32.49
N ALA A 100 2.46 -0.47 -31.62
CA ALA A 100 3.86 -0.75 -31.32
C ALA A 100 4.04 -1.27 -29.89
N ALA A 101 3.61 -2.51 -29.63
CA ALA A 101 4.01 -3.23 -28.40
C ALA A 101 5.49 -3.65 -28.42
N THR A 102 6.16 -3.48 -29.57
CA THR A 102 7.57 -3.80 -29.79
C THR A 102 8.20 -2.65 -30.56
N ALA A 103 9.26 -2.06 -30.01
CA ALA A 103 10.07 -1.09 -30.75
C ALA A 103 10.69 -1.82 -31.96
N PRO A 104 10.60 -1.27 -33.19
CA PRO A 104 11.26 -1.88 -34.33
C PRO A 104 12.76 -1.98 -34.07
N ASN A 105 13.39 -3.11 -34.39
CA ASN A 105 14.82 -3.36 -34.12
C ASN A 105 15.74 -2.26 -34.68
N ALA A 106 15.30 -1.54 -35.72
CA ALA A 106 16.03 -0.41 -36.30
C ALA A 106 16.17 0.82 -35.39
N THR A 107 15.40 0.92 -34.30
CA THR A 107 15.50 2.00 -33.30
C THR A 107 16.39 1.61 -32.11
N ILE A 108 16.82 0.35 -32.02
CA ILE A 108 17.80 -0.09 -31.04
C ILE A 108 19.15 0.49 -31.49
N THR A 109 19.66 1.50 -30.78
CA THR A 109 20.90 2.24 -31.12
C THR A 109 22.17 1.43 -30.94
N LEU A 110 22.06 0.11 -30.73
CA LEU A 110 23.21 -0.75 -30.53
C LEU A 110 23.62 -1.34 -31.88
N PRO A 111 24.83 -1.07 -32.39
CA PRO A 111 25.33 -1.69 -33.61
C PRO A 111 25.36 -3.20 -33.44
N ASP A 112 24.89 -3.96 -34.43
CA ASP A 112 24.97 -5.44 -34.44
C ASP A 112 26.43 -5.93 -34.47
N ASN A 113 27.37 -5.06 -34.87
CA ASN A 113 28.79 -5.37 -34.96
C ASN A 113 29.52 -4.97 -33.67
N TYR A 114 29.68 -5.94 -32.77
CA TYR A 114 30.42 -5.76 -31.52
C TYR A 114 31.94 -5.59 -31.73
N ASP A 115 32.46 -5.88 -32.92
CA ASP A 115 33.88 -5.74 -33.27
C ASP A 115 34.37 -4.29 -33.10
N ASP A 116 33.50 -3.30 -33.37
CA ASP A 116 33.87 -1.88 -33.25
C ASP A 116 33.90 -1.39 -31.79
N LEU A 117 33.19 -2.05 -30.87
CA LEU A 117 33.19 -1.71 -29.45
C LEU A 117 34.45 -2.23 -28.75
N GLU A 118 34.94 -3.42 -29.12
CA GLU A 118 36.20 -3.94 -28.57
C GLU A 118 37.39 -3.04 -28.95
N PHE A 119 37.43 -2.54 -30.19
CA PHE A 119 38.46 -1.59 -30.63
C PHE A 119 38.43 -0.25 -29.88
N PHE A 120 37.24 0.19 -29.43
CA PHE A 120 37.06 1.44 -28.69
C PHE A 120 37.47 1.32 -27.20
N PHE A 121 37.33 0.13 -26.61
CA PHE A 121 37.66 -0.11 -25.20
C PHE A 121 39.09 -0.63 -24.99
N ASP A 122 39.72 -1.26 -25.98
CA ASP A 122 41.12 -1.71 -25.87
C ASP A 122 41.89 -1.67 -27.21
N PRO A 123 42.59 -0.56 -27.54
CA PRO A 123 43.36 -0.43 -28.77
C PRO A 123 44.65 -1.29 -28.80
N GLY A 124 44.89 -2.14 -27.80
CA GLY A 124 46.11 -2.91 -27.62
C GLY A 124 46.15 -4.31 -28.26
N MET A 125 45.01 -4.90 -28.66
CA MET A 125 44.95 -6.30 -29.12
C MET A 125 44.97 -6.49 -30.64
N ALA A 126 45.83 -5.77 -31.36
CA ALA A 126 46.01 -5.96 -32.80
C ALA A 126 46.79 -7.23 -33.20
N ASN A 127 46.99 -8.21 -32.31
CA ASN A 127 47.70 -9.45 -32.68
C ASN A 127 47.35 -10.63 -31.78
N GLY A 128 46.50 -11.53 -32.28
CA GLY A 128 46.34 -12.86 -31.70
C GLY A 128 44.94 -13.41 -31.85
N ALA A 129 44.68 -14.14 -32.93
CA ALA A 129 43.49 -14.95 -33.06
C ALA A 129 43.34 -15.94 -31.89
N THR A 130 42.14 -16.01 -31.30
CA THR A 130 41.36 -17.20 -30.88
C THR A 130 40.58 -16.93 -29.58
N GLY A 131 39.25 -16.91 -29.68
CA GLY A 131 38.36 -16.75 -28.54
C GLY A 131 36.89 -16.92 -28.89
N ARG A 132 36.56 -18.06 -29.51
CA ARG A 132 35.19 -18.45 -29.89
C ARG A 132 34.32 -18.65 -28.65
N ALA A 133 33.27 -17.85 -28.50
CA ALA A 133 32.13 -18.16 -27.63
C ALA A 133 30.81 -17.90 -28.38
N SER A 134 30.62 -18.56 -29.52
CA SER A 134 29.30 -18.67 -30.16
C SER A 134 28.48 -19.69 -29.37
N VAL A 135 27.72 -19.25 -28.37
CA VAL A 135 26.73 -20.11 -27.71
C VAL A 135 25.49 -20.16 -28.60
N SER A 136 25.18 -21.32 -29.17
CA SER A 136 23.99 -21.55 -29.99
C SER A 136 22.71 -21.26 -29.20
N ARG A 137 21.72 -20.65 -29.89
CA ARG A 137 20.41 -20.23 -29.36
C ARG A 137 19.62 -21.31 -28.60
N GLU A 138 19.93 -22.57 -28.83
CA GLU A 138 19.30 -23.72 -28.16
C GLU A 138 19.71 -23.89 -26.69
N ASN A 139 20.81 -23.27 -26.23
CA ASN A 139 21.29 -23.35 -24.85
C ASN A 139 20.73 -22.27 -23.91
N ILE A 140 19.72 -21.50 -24.33
CA ILE A 140 19.12 -20.41 -23.51
C ILE A 140 17.87 -20.88 -22.74
N THR A 141 17.47 -22.15 -22.85
CA THR A 141 16.35 -22.64 -22.04
C THR A 141 16.79 -22.98 -20.62
N LEU A 142 16.06 -22.46 -19.64
CA LEU A 142 16.25 -22.72 -18.22
C LEU A 142 16.03 -24.22 -17.96
N ALA A 143 17.01 -24.89 -17.35
CA ALA A 143 16.74 -26.20 -16.77
C ALA A 143 15.74 -26.04 -15.61
N ASP A 144 14.77 -26.96 -15.54
CA ASP A 144 13.71 -27.03 -14.52
C ASP A 144 14.28 -27.04 -13.09
#